data_AF-A0A1G5C682-F1
#
_entry.id   AF-A0A1G5C682-F1
#
_cell.length_a   1.000
_cell.length_b   1.000
_cell.length_c   1.000
_cell.angle_alpha   90.00
_cell.angle_beta   90.00
_cell.angle_gamma   90.00
#
_symmetry.space_group_name_H-M   'P 1'
#
loop_
_entity.id
_entity.type
_entity.pdbx_description
1 polymer ?
#
loop_
_entity_poly.entity_id
_entity_poly.type
_entity_poly.pdbx_seq_one_letter_code
_entity_poly.pdbx_strand_id
1 'polypeptide(L)'
;MRGWLVLTVLALAGCNEQAGWNPNYLATSSPYGQYREAREAGLTGQGEAPGIIPIARPFYAPVPVSENGRTVLVPRPVAVVARP
;
A
#
# COMPACT_ATOMS: atom_id res chain seq x y z
N MET A 1 19.64 -33.94 -12.98
CA MET A 1 20.36 -32.69 -12.63
C MET A 1 19.68 -31.44 -13.20
N ARG A 2 19.29 -31.39 -14.49
CA ARG A 2 18.70 -30.18 -15.10
C ARG A 2 17.34 -29.76 -14.51
N GLY A 3 16.49 -30.71 -14.10
CA GLY A 3 15.20 -30.40 -13.47
C GLY A 3 15.30 -29.75 -12.08
N TRP A 4 16.35 -30.06 -11.32
CA TRP A 4 16.60 -29.42 -10.02
C TRP A 4 16.96 -27.95 -10.17
N LEU A 5 17.77 -27.60 -11.17
CA LEU A 5 18.09 -26.20 -11.48
C LEU A 5 16.84 -25.39 -11.86
N VAL A 6 15.94 -25.98 -12.64
CA VAL A 6 14.66 -25.33 -13.01
C VAL A 6 13.79 -25.09 -11.79
N LEU A 7 13.66 -26.07 -10.90
CA LEU A 7 12.88 -25.94 -9.66
C LEU A 7 13.46 -24.87 -8.72
N THR A 8 14.78 -24.81 -8.56
CA THR A 8 15.41 -23.76 -7.76
C THR A 8 15.18 -22.36 -8.33
N VAL A 9 15.26 -22.20 -9.65
CA VAL A 9 15.03 -20.89 -10.31
C VAL A 9 13.58 -20.44 -10.15
N LEU A 10 12.60 -21.36 -10.30
CA LEU A 10 11.19 -21.04 -10.09
C LEU A 10 10.89 -20.69 -8.62
N ALA A 11 11.50 -21.39 -7.67
CA ALA A 11 11.32 -21.11 -6.24
C ALA A 11 11.87 -19.72 -5.84
N LEU A 12 13.02 -19.31 -6.38
CA LEU A 12 13.57 -17.97 -6.15
C LEU A 12 12.72 -16.86 -6.82
N ALA A 13 12.16 -17.13 -8.00
CA ALA A 13 11.30 -16.17 -8.69
C ALA A 13 9.97 -15.93 -7.95
N GLY A 14 9.41 -16.96 -7.30
CA GLY A 14 8.19 -16.84 -6.49
C GLY A 14 8.37 -16.04 -5.21
N CYS A 15 9.56 -16.05 -4.59
CA CYS A 15 9.82 -15.30 -3.36
C CYS A 15 9.78 -13.76 -3.54
N ASN A 16 9.75 -13.25 -4.77
CA ASN A 16 9.72 -11.81 -5.05
C ASN A 16 8.32 -11.28 -5.43
N GLU A 17 7.28 -12.11 -5.33
CA GLU A 17 5.93 -11.78 -5.80
C GLU A 17 5.25 -10.67 -4.97
N GLN A 18 5.57 -10.53 -3.68
CA GLN A 18 5.08 -9.43 -2.85
C GLN A 18 5.79 -8.09 -3.10
N ALA A 19 6.92 -8.06 -3.82
CA ALA A 19 7.76 -6.88 -3.98
C ALA A 19 7.52 -6.13 -5.31
N GLY A 20 6.33 -6.30 -5.91
CA GLY A 20 5.93 -5.81 -7.24
C GLY A 20 6.72 -4.62 -7.80
N TRP A 21 7.11 -4.72 -9.08
CA TRP A 21 8.03 -3.76 -9.74
C TRP A 21 7.56 -2.29 -9.71
N ASN A 22 6.26 -2.02 -9.59
CA ASN A 22 5.76 -0.66 -9.45
C ASN A 22 5.82 -0.23 -7.97
N PRO A 23 6.67 0.75 -7.62
CA PRO A 23 6.86 1.19 -6.24
C PRO A 23 5.60 1.80 -5.62
N ASN A 24 4.60 2.20 -6.42
CA ASN A 24 3.30 2.66 -5.91
C ASN A 24 2.48 1.53 -5.23
N TYR A 25 2.78 0.26 -5.52
CA TYR A 25 2.14 -0.89 -4.86
C TYR A 25 2.93 -1.42 -3.65
N LEU A 26 4.13 -0.87 -3.40
CA LEU A 26 4.91 -1.15 -2.20
C LEU A 26 4.30 -0.36 -1.03
N ALA A 27 3.24 -0.92 -0.44
CA ALA A 27 2.55 -0.27 0.68
C ALA A 27 3.32 -0.35 2.00
N THR A 28 4.41 -1.13 2.10
CA THR A 28 5.09 -1.57 3.34
C THR A 28 5.36 -0.47 4.36
N SER A 29 5.80 0.73 3.96
CA SER A 29 6.08 1.82 4.91
C SER A 29 4.89 2.74 5.21
N SER A 30 3.77 2.57 4.52
CA SER A 30 2.57 3.39 4.70
C SER A 30 1.70 2.89 5.87
N PRO A 31 0.84 3.75 6.45
CA PRO A 31 -0.15 3.32 7.44
C PRO A 31 -1.04 2.17 6.95
N TYR A 32 -1.37 2.16 5.66
CA TYR A 32 -2.12 1.08 5.04
C TYR A 32 -1.31 -0.23 4.94
N GLY A 33 0.00 -0.16 4.69
CA GLY A 33 0.89 -1.32 4.70
C GLY A 33 0.96 -1.99 6.06
N GLN A 34 1.13 -1.19 7.12
CA GLN A 34 1.13 -1.67 8.50
C GLN A 34 -0.20 -2.35 8.86
N TYR A 35 -1.33 -1.74 8.49
CA TYR A 35 -2.65 -2.37 8.63
C TYR A 35 -2.75 -3.69 7.86
N ARG A 36 -2.27 -3.73 6.61
CA ARG A 36 -2.32 -4.93 5.77
C ARG A 36 -1.52 -6.06 6.41
N GLU A 37 -0.30 -5.81 6.87
CA GLU A 37 0.56 -6.79 7.54
C GLU A 37 -0.08 -7.33 8.82
N ALA A 38 -0.58 -6.43 9.68
CA ALA A 38 -1.31 -6.83 10.89
C ALA A 38 -2.56 -7.67 10.57
N ARG A 39 -3.29 -7.33 9.50
CA ARG A 39 -4.45 -8.10 9.04
C ARG A 39 -4.07 -9.50 8.58
N GLU A 40 -3.01 -9.64 7.79
CA GLU A 40 -2.54 -10.96 7.34
C GLU A 40 -2.08 -11.82 8.53
N ALA A 41 -1.37 -11.23 9.50
CA ALA A 41 -1.00 -11.93 10.73
C ALA A 41 -2.23 -12.40 11.51
N GLY A 42 -3.25 -11.54 11.65
CA GLY A 42 -4.53 -11.91 12.26
C GLY A 42 -5.27 -13.03 11.54
N LEU A 43 -5.36 -12.96 10.21
CA LEU A 43 -6.06 -13.95 9.38
C LEU A 43 -5.38 -15.33 9.38
N THR A 44 -4.06 -15.37 9.56
CA THR A 44 -3.27 -16.60 9.61
C THR A 44 -3.11 -17.15 11.04
N GLY A 45 -3.72 -16.50 12.04
CA GLY A 45 -3.62 -16.89 13.45
C GLY A 45 -2.25 -16.61 14.07
N GLN A 46 -1.42 -15.79 13.43
CA GLN A 46 -0.08 -15.39 13.88
C GLN A 46 -0.08 -14.10 14.70
N GLY A 47 -1.24 -13.48 14.91
CA GLY A 47 -1.39 -12.26 15.70
C GLY A 47 -2.85 -11.86 15.91
N GLU A 48 -3.07 -10.70 16.51
CA GLU A 48 -4.40 -10.10 16.65
C GLU A 48 -4.78 -9.34 15.38
N ALA A 49 -6.03 -9.48 14.93
CA ALA A 49 -6.52 -8.75 13.77
C ALA A 49 -6.75 -7.27 14.11
N PRO A 50 -6.31 -6.32 13.26
CA PRO A 50 -6.53 -4.90 13.50
C PRO A 50 -8.02 -4.55 13.39
N GLY A 51 -8.56 -3.87 14.40
CA GLY A 51 -9.97 -3.44 14.43
C GLY A 51 -10.26 -2.13 13.69
N ILE A 52 -9.27 -1.50 13.05
CA ILE A 52 -9.40 -0.20 12.40
C ILE A 52 -8.68 -0.20 11.06
N ILE A 53 -9.38 0.23 10.00
CA ILE A 53 -8.83 0.41 8.66
C ILE A 53 -8.36 1.87 8.49
N PRO A 54 -7.08 2.12 8.20
CA PRO A 54 -6.61 3.45 7.84
C PRO A 54 -7.06 3.79 6.42
N ILE A 55 -7.86 4.84 6.27
CA ILE A 55 -8.31 5.34 4.97
C ILE A 55 -7.75 6.74 4.76
N ALA A 56 -6.90 6.90 3.75
CA ALA A 56 -6.46 8.21 3.28
C ALA A 56 -7.63 8.90 2.56
N ARG A 57 -8.15 10.00 3.10
CA ARG A 57 -9.24 10.75 2.49
C ARG A 57 -8.96 12.25 2.48
N PRO A 58 -9.19 12.96 1.36
CA PRO A 58 -9.11 14.41 1.35
C PRO A 58 -10.23 14.97 2.22
N PHE A 59 -9.87 15.51 3.39
CA PHE A 59 -10.83 16.09 4.33
C PHE A 59 -11.18 17.54 3.96
N TYR A 60 -10.28 18.20 3.23
CA TYR A 60 -10.43 19.57 2.79
C TYR A 60 -10.71 19.63 1.31
N ALA A 61 -11.53 20.61 0.92
CA ALA A 61 -11.73 20.94 -0.48
C ALA A 61 -10.39 21.36 -1.14
N PRO A 62 -10.18 21.01 -2.42
CA PRO A 62 -9.07 21.53 -3.21
C PRO A 62 -9.05 23.06 -3.20
N VAL A 63 -7.87 23.65 -3.23
CA VAL A 63 -7.71 25.10 -3.30
C VAL A 63 -7.58 25.57 -4.74
N PRO A 64 -8.26 26.65 -5.14
CA PRO A 64 -8.00 27.28 -6.42
C PRO A 64 -6.65 28.02 -6.34
N VAL A 65 -5.77 27.78 -7.31
CA VAL A 65 -4.55 28.55 -7.56
C VAL A 65 -4.53 29.00 -9.02
N SER A 66 -3.88 30.14 -9.29
CA SER A 66 -3.67 30.60 -10.67
C SER A 66 -2.37 30.03 -11.20
N GLU A 67 -2.44 29.27 -12.27
CA GLU A 67 -1.29 28.70 -12.96
C GLU A 67 -1.41 29.04 -14.46
N ASN A 68 -0.44 29.78 -14.99
CA ASN A 68 -0.42 30.22 -16.39
C ASN A 68 -1.72 30.92 -16.85
N GLY A 69 -2.34 31.72 -15.97
CA GLY A 69 -3.57 32.46 -16.27
C GLY A 69 -4.85 31.62 -16.23
N ARG A 70 -4.78 30.38 -15.74
CA ARG A 70 -5.96 29.50 -15.54
C ARG A 70 -6.09 29.14 -14.06
N THR A 71 -7.32 29.03 -13.60
CA THR A 71 -7.60 28.51 -12.25
C THR A 71 -7.45 26.99 -12.26
N VAL A 72 -6.50 26.48 -11.48
CA VAL A 72 -6.26 25.05 -11.27
C VAL A 72 -6.61 24.70 -9.83
N LEU A 73 -7.26 23.55 -9.62
CA LEU A 73 -7.56 23.04 -8.29
C LEU A 73 -6.40 22.18 -7.80
N VAL A 74 -5.72 22.61 -6.73
CA VAL A 74 -4.63 21.86 -6.11
C VAL A 74 -5.16 21.11 -4.89
N PRO A 75 -4.94 19.78 -4.80
CA PRO A 75 -5.36 19.01 -3.64
C PRO A 75 -4.59 19.45 -2.39
N ARG A 76 -5.32 19.55 -1.26
CA ARG A 76 -4.72 19.77 0.07
C ARG A 76 -4.17 18.46 0.65
N PRO A 77 -3.29 18.51 1.67
CA PRO A 77 -2.77 17.33 2.34
C PRO A 77 -3.90 16.38 2.75
N VAL A 78 -3.71 15.10 2.42
CA VAL A 78 -4.66 14.03 2.73
C VAL A 78 -4.43 13.58 4.16
N ALA A 79 -5.46 13.66 4.99
CA ALA A 79 -5.43 13.10 6.33
C ALA A 79 -5.74 11.60 6.28
N VAL A 80 -5.00 10.79 7.04
CA VAL A 80 -5.34 9.38 7.25
C VAL A 80 -6.36 9.33 8.39
N VAL A 81 -7.55 8.81 8.10
CA VAL A 81 -8.64 8.68 9.07
C VAL A 81 -8.81 7.21 9.43
N ALA A 82 -8.89 6.92 10.73
CA ALA A 82 -9.25 5.62 11.27
C ALA A 82 -10.74 5.32 11.01
N ARG A 83 -11.05 4.15 10.44
CA ARG A 83 -12.43 3.65 10.33
C ARG A 83 -12.56 2.35 11.15
N PRO A 84 -13.54 2.25 12.07
CA PRO A 84 -13.83 0.99 12.77
C PRO A 84 -14.47 -0.04 11.83
#